data_AF-A0A7Z9G6E3-F1
#
_entry.id   AF-A0A7Z9G6E3-F1
#
_cell.length_a   1.000
_cell.length_b   1.000
_cell.length_c   1.000
_cell.angle_alpha   90.00
_cell.angle_beta   90.00
_cell.angle_gamma   90.00
#
_symmetry.space_group_name_H-M   'P 1'
#
loop_
_entity.id
_entity.type
_entity.pdbx_description
1 polymer ?
#
loop_
_entity_poly.entity_id
_entity_poly.type
_entity_poly.pdbx_seq_one_letter_code
_entity_poly.pdbx_strand_id
1 'polypeptide(L)'
;KDACVKGEIVHTPGVEGQCDDGNPCTENDSCYLGNCVGGDLVKCTVPSCGSSASCVDGEGCVVEWKPEGAECDDENLCSADDACNADHNCVGSQASCSDFNPCTVDSCDPQSGCENTIGDATNGAFCSLTNACGGLGVCNNGVCTSQGDAGCEDNNPCTDDECQDDAGCVNVPNVQLCDDGDSCTTGDICNAGQCSGVAEGISINCNQKNSIDSEGECCCFAKDPTGKYKSAHVLDLEQIVQDTAVECCLTPGFNIGCKDQAYFDVSIDGKSWTNLATVATSSAKDSKGAWVPVCETLQSNEGFQFVRGGNDNCYVDHFKCSVPCGAGGCSDAEPADCDDGNECTADSCNTETGKCTHEAPDPD
;
A
#
# COMPACT_ATOMS: atom_id res chain seq x y z
N LYS A 1 80.43 -52.28 -23.42
CA LYS A 1 81.82 -51.93 -23.02
C LYS A 1 82.73 -52.86 -23.78
N ASP A 2 83.65 -52.31 -24.58
CA ASP A 2 84.61 -53.11 -25.32
C ASP A 2 85.75 -53.52 -24.40
N ALA A 3 86.11 -54.81 -24.44
CA ALA A 3 87.21 -55.35 -23.65
C ALA A 3 88.11 -56.22 -24.54
N CYS A 4 89.42 -56.10 -24.34
CA CYS A 4 90.39 -56.96 -25.01
C CYS A 4 90.59 -58.23 -24.18
N VAL A 5 90.26 -59.38 -24.76
CA VAL A 5 90.46 -60.69 -24.11
C VAL A 5 91.35 -61.52 -25.02
N LYS A 6 92.58 -61.83 -24.56
CA LYS A 6 93.60 -62.62 -25.30
C LYS A 6 93.99 -62.07 -26.69
N GLY A 7 93.94 -60.76 -26.86
CA GLY A 7 94.42 -60.10 -28.09
C GLY A 7 93.36 -59.93 -29.17
N GLU A 8 92.13 -60.40 -28.96
CA GLU A 8 90.98 -60.07 -29.79
C GLU A 8 90.06 -59.09 -29.06
N ILE A 9 89.52 -58.13 -29.81
CA ILE A 9 88.52 -57.19 -29.32
C ILE A 9 87.21 -57.97 -29.21
N VAL A 10 86.73 -58.18 -27.98
CA VAL A 10 85.40 -58.75 -27.74
C VAL A 10 84.45 -57.59 -27.50
N HIS A 11 83.53 -57.38 -28.45
CA HIS A 11 82.40 -56.50 -28.25
C HIS A 11 81.39 -57.20 -27.34
N THR A 12 81.27 -56.74 -26.10
CA THR A 12 80.07 -56.97 -25.31
C THR A 12 79.09 -55.87 -25.71
N PRO A 13 78.00 -56.16 -26.45
CA PRO A 13 76.98 -55.16 -26.76
C PRO A 13 76.63 -54.43 -25.47
N GLY A 14 76.62 -53.09 -25.52
CA GLY A 14 76.00 -52.32 -24.45
C GLY A 14 74.62 -52.90 -24.21
N VAL A 15 74.28 -53.15 -22.93
CA VAL A 15 72.98 -53.69 -22.51
C VAL A 15 71.87 -53.02 -23.31
N GLU A 16 70.98 -53.84 -23.87
CA GLU A 16 69.68 -53.38 -24.36
C GLU A 16 69.10 -52.38 -23.35
N GLY A 17 68.76 -51.20 -23.84
CA GLY A 17 68.43 -50.04 -23.04
C GLY A 17 67.90 -48.93 -23.92
N GLN A 18 67.21 -47.98 -23.28
CA GLN A 18 66.65 -46.81 -23.93
C GLN A 18 67.76 -45.98 -24.57
N CYS A 19 67.51 -45.55 -25.79
CA CYS A 19 68.30 -44.54 -26.49
C CYS A 19 67.35 -43.51 -27.11
N ASP A 20 67.88 -42.54 -27.84
CA ASP A 20 67.14 -41.56 -28.63
C ASP A 20 67.74 -41.64 -30.04
N ASP A 21 66.93 -42.02 -31.03
CA ASP A 21 67.38 -42.19 -32.41
C ASP A 21 67.46 -40.86 -33.18
N GLY A 22 67.07 -39.75 -32.52
CA GLY A 22 67.04 -38.41 -33.04
C GLY A 22 65.86 -38.13 -33.97
N ASN A 23 64.96 -39.10 -34.19
CA ASN A 23 63.76 -38.93 -34.97
C ASN A 23 62.59 -38.54 -34.05
N PRO A 24 62.05 -37.32 -34.17
CA PRO A 24 60.94 -36.85 -33.33
C PRO A 24 59.61 -37.60 -33.57
N CYS A 25 59.56 -38.50 -34.57
CA CYS A 25 58.40 -39.32 -34.89
C CYS A 25 58.44 -40.73 -34.33
N THR A 26 59.49 -41.09 -33.61
CA THR A 26 59.60 -42.35 -32.88
C THR A 26 59.75 -42.08 -31.40
N GLU A 27 59.14 -42.95 -30.59
CA GLU A 27 59.25 -42.94 -29.15
C GLU A 27 59.64 -44.32 -28.63
N ASN A 28 60.20 -44.36 -27.42
CA ASN A 28 60.69 -45.59 -26.80
C ASN A 28 61.81 -46.27 -27.60
N ASP A 29 62.71 -45.48 -28.19
CA ASP A 29 63.81 -45.99 -29.00
C ASP A 29 64.75 -46.91 -28.20
N SER A 30 65.29 -47.90 -28.90
CA SER A 30 66.00 -49.01 -28.27
C SER A 30 67.32 -49.32 -28.97
N CYS A 31 68.33 -49.67 -28.18
CA CYS A 31 69.61 -50.11 -28.72
C CYS A 31 69.49 -51.52 -29.33
N TYR A 32 69.67 -51.66 -30.64
CA TYR A 32 69.76 -52.95 -31.34
C TYR A 32 71.12 -53.10 -32.03
N LEU A 33 71.89 -54.13 -31.63
CA LEU A 33 73.22 -54.45 -32.17
C LEU A 33 74.19 -53.24 -32.23
N GLY A 34 74.14 -52.37 -31.22
CA GLY A 34 75.01 -51.20 -31.12
C GLY A 34 74.56 -49.97 -31.92
N ASN A 35 73.38 -50.01 -32.56
CA ASN A 35 72.73 -48.86 -33.18
C ASN A 35 71.48 -48.49 -32.38
N CYS A 36 71.16 -47.21 -32.26
CA CYS A 36 69.84 -46.80 -31.80
C CYS A 36 68.85 -46.94 -32.94
N VAL A 37 67.73 -47.62 -32.71
CA VAL A 37 66.64 -47.72 -33.68
C VAL A 37 65.36 -47.16 -33.07
N GLY A 38 64.63 -46.40 -33.88
CA GLY A 38 63.34 -45.81 -33.50
C GLY A 38 62.34 -46.87 -33.04
N GLY A 39 61.63 -46.56 -31.97
CA GLY A 39 60.61 -47.42 -31.39
C GLY A 39 59.24 -47.26 -32.04
N ASP A 40 58.21 -47.08 -31.22
CA ASP A 40 56.83 -46.92 -31.67
C ASP A 40 56.63 -45.56 -32.35
N LEU A 41 55.70 -45.47 -33.31
CA LEU A 41 55.39 -44.21 -33.97
C LEU A 41 54.64 -43.27 -33.03
N VAL A 42 55.10 -42.03 -32.94
CA VAL A 42 54.43 -40.97 -32.18
C VAL A 42 53.03 -40.74 -32.76
N LYS A 43 52.01 -40.84 -31.90
CA LYS A 43 50.63 -40.53 -32.24
C LYS A 43 50.34 -39.05 -32.01
N CYS A 44 50.16 -38.30 -33.10
CA CYS A 44 49.85 -36.87 -33.01
C CYS A 44 48.40 -36.62 -32.57
N THR A 45 48.22 -35.71 -31.61
CA THR A 45 46.91 -35.23 -31.16
C THR A 45 46.39 -34.14 -32.10
N VAL A 46 45.12 -34.22 -32.47
CA VAL A 46 44.44 -33.17 -33.25
C VAL A 46 43.70 -32.25 -32.28
N PRO A 47 44.06 -30.96 -32.18
CA PRO A 47 43.31 -29.98 -31.37
C PRO A 47 41.93 -29.68 -31.99
N SER A 48 41.01 -29.04 -31.26
CA SER A 48 39.62 -28.77 -31.72
C SER A 48 39.54 -28.00 -33.05
N CYS A 49 40.53 -27.14 -33.31
CA CYS A 49 40.69 -26.39 -34.56
C CYS A 49 41.66 -27.02 -35.57
N GLY A 50 42.16 -28.22 -35.30
CA GLY A 50 42.88 -29.04 -36.26
C GLY A 50 41.92 -29.85 -37.13
N SER A 51 42.22 -29.98 -38.42
CA SER A 51 41.54 -30.92 -39.32
C SER A 51 42.23 -32.29 -39.32
N SER A 52 43.56 -32.31 -39.22
CA SER A 52 44.38 -33.51 -39.15
C SER A 52 45.70 -33.22 -38.43
N ALA A 53 46.36 -34.26 -37.94
CA ALA A 53 47.73 -34.17 -37.42
C ALA A 53 48.51 -35.40 -37.84
N SER A 54 49.74 -35.20 -38.29
CA SER A 54 50.60 -36.29 -38.75
C SER A 54 52.05 -36.00 -38.37
N CYS A 55 52.83 -37.06 -38.17
CA CYS A 55 54.23 -36.90 -37.87
C CYS A 55 55.05 -36.76 -39.14
N VAL A 56 55.84 -35.68 -39.22
CA VAL A 56 56.69 -35.34 -40.35
C VAL A 56 58.15 -35.55 -39.95
N ASP A 57 58.88 -36.29 -40.78
CA ASP A 57 60.29 -36.62 -40.56
C ASP A 57 61.12 -35.36 -40.30
N GLY A 58 61.86 -35.34 -39.19
CA GLY A 58 62.68 -34.21 -38.75
C GLY A 58 61.93 -32.99 -38.16
N GLU A 59 60.60 -32.90 -38.30
CA GLU A 59 59.78 -31.81 -37.76
C GLU A 59 58.91 -32.24 -36.56
N GLY A 60 58.59 -33.54 -36.46
CA GLY A 60 57.70 -34.07 -35.43
C GLY A 60 56.24 -33.92 -35.82
N CYS A 61 55.35 -33.81 -34.83
CA CYS A 61 53.92 -33.67 -35.09
C CYS A 61 53.56 -32.31 -35.71
N VAL A 62 53.03 -32.34 -36.92
CA VAL A 62 52.52 -31.17 -37.66
C VAL A 62 51.00 -31.27 -37.77
N VAL A 63 50.32 -30.16 -37.49
CA VAL A 63 48.85 -30.03 -37.52
C VAL A 63 48.43 -29.29 -38.79
N GLU A 64 47.41 -29.82 -39.46
CA GLU A 64 46.65 -29.12 -40.51
C GLU A 64 45.48 -28.41 -39.84
N TRP A 65 45.33 -27.10 -40.08
CA TRP A 65 44.37 -26.26 -39.36
C TRP A 65 43.08 -26.01 -40.16
N LYS A 66 41.95 -25.94 -39.43
CA LYS A 66 40.67 -25.48 -39.99
C LYS A 66 40.71 -23.96 -40.28
N PRO A 67 39.92 -23.47 -41.25
CA PRO A 67 39.81 -22.03 -41.52
C PRO A 67 39.09 -21.29 -40.37
N GLU A 68 39.29 -19.97 -40.29
CA GLU A 68 38.55 -19.09 -39.38
C GLU A 68 37.03 -19.21 -39.61
N GLY A 69 36.26 -19.29 -38.52
CA GLY A 69 34.82 -19.48 -38.54
C GLY A 69 34.36 -20.93 -38.73
N ALA A 70 35.27 -21.90 -38.86
CA ALA A 70 34.90 -23.30 -38.87
C ALA A 70 34.42 -23.76 -37.49
N GLU A 71 33.39 -24.62 -37.48
CA GLU A 71 32.85 -25.22 -36.26
C GLU A 71 33.92 -26.03 -35.50
N CYS A 72 33.92 -25.84 -34.20
CA CYS A 72 34.73 -26.56 -33.23
C CYS A 72 33.94 -26.70 -31.91
N ASP A 73 34.54 -27.32 -30.91
CA ASP A 73 33.99 -27.44 -29.56
C ASP A 73 35.11 -27.02 -28.60
N ASP A 74 34.87 -25.99 -27.79
CA ASP A 74 35.83 -25.48 -26.79
C ASP A 74 35.68 -26.18 -25.42
N GLU A 75 34.86 -27.23 -25.36
CA GLU A 75 34.51 -28.05 -24.19
C GLU A 75 33.88 -27.25 -23.04
N ASN A 76 33.47 -26.01 -23.28
CA ASN A 76 32.81 -25.17 -22.29
C ASN A 76 31.29 -25.22 -22.51
N LEU A 77 30.54 -25.76 -21.55
CA LEU A 77 29.07 -25.82 -21.68
C LEU A 77 28.38 -24.44 -21.57
N CYS A 78 29.15 -23.38 -21.27
CA CYS A 78 28.69 -22.00 -21.18
C CYS A 78 28.99 -21.15 -22.42
N SER A 79 29.54 -21.76 -23.47
CA SER A 79 29.71 -21.15 -24.77
C SER A 79 28.63 -21.64 -25.75
N ALA A 80 28.32 -20.80 -26.72
CA ALA A 80 27.48 -21.11 -27.86
C ALA A 80 28.15 -20.62 -29.14
N ASP A 81 27.86 -21.31 -30.25
CA ASP A 81 28.38 -21.00 -31.59
C ASP A 81 29.92 -21.01 -31.65
N ASP A 82 30.52 -22.06 -31.10
CA ASP A 82 31.97 -22.27 -31.06
C ASP A 82 32.60 -22.31 -32.45
N ALA A 83 33.59 -21.44 -32.65
CA ALA A 83 34.28 -21.31 -33.92
C ALA A 83 35.78 -21.08 -33.75
N CYS A 84 36.54 -21.55 -34.73
CA CYS A 84 37.97 -21.30 -34.79
C CYS A 84 38.26 -19.83 -35.10
N ASN A 85 39.05 -19.17 -34.26
CA ASN A 85 39.53 -17.82 -34.55
C ASN A 85 40.80 -17.84 -35.43
N ALA A 86 41.29 -16.66 -35.81
CA ALA A 86 42.48 -16.50 -36.65
C ALA A 86 43.77 -17.10 -36.06
N ASP A 87 43.82 -17.29 -34.74
CA ASP A 87 44.95 -17.89 -34.02
C ASP A 87 44.76 -19.41 -33.79
N HIS A 88 43.74 -20.02 -34.42
CA HIS A 88 43.38 -21.43 -34.29
C HIS A 88 42.96 -21.87 -32.89
N ASN A 89 42.46 -20.95 -32.07
CA ASN A 89 41.78 -21.30 -30.82
C ASN A 89 40.29 -21.51 -31.10
N CYS A 90 39.71 -22.53 -30.48
CA CYS A 90 38.26 -22.68 -30.46
C CYS A 90 37.69 -21.74 -29.41
N VAL A 91 36.78 -20.86 -29.80
CA VAL A 91 36.16 -19.88 -28.92
C VAL A 91 34.67 -19.78 -29.25
N GLY A 92 33.82 -19.76 -28.22
CA GLY A 92 32.41 -19.45 -28.38
C GLY A 92 31.99 -18.13 -27.76
N SER A 93 30.73 -17.77 -28.03
CA SER A 93 30.05 -16.63 -27.42
C SER A 93 29.39 -17.04 -26.11
N GLN A 94 29.24 -16.11 -25.16
CA GLN A 94 28.63 -16.43 -23.87
C GLN A 94 27.17 -16.88 -24.05
N ALA A 95 26.88 -18.12 -23.67
CA ALA A 95 25.52 -18.64 -23.65
C ALA A 95 24.69 -17.95 -22.56
N SER A 96 23.43 -17.64 -22.86
CA SER A 96 22.48 -17.09 -21.90
C SER A 96 21.84 -18.22 -21.09
N CYS A 97 22.10 -18.27 -19.79
CA CYS A 97 21.46 -19.24 -18.89
C CYS A 97 20.11 -18.81 -18.34
N SER A 98 19.58 -17.68 -18.80
CA SER A 98 18.36 -17.14 -18.22
C SER A 98 17.14 -18.03 -18.46
N ASP A 99 16.48 -18.41 -17.36
CA ASP A 99 15.17 -19.07 -17.38
C ASP A 99 13.99 -18.08 -17.34
N PHE A 100 14.29 -16.78 -17.42
CA PHE A 100 13.33 -15.68 -17.31
C PHE A 100 12.56 -15.62 -15.99
N ASN A 101 13.01 -16.34 -14.96
CA ASN A 101 12.44 -16.24 -13.62
C ASN A 101 13.26 -15.22 -12.79
N PRO A 102 12.69 -14.06 -12.43
CA PRO A 102 13.40 -13.07 -11.63
C PRO A 102 13.71 -13.53 -10.19
N CYS A 103 13.16 -14.67 -9.76
CA CYS A 103 13.36 -15.25 -8.43
C CYS A 103 14.42 -16.35 -8.38
N THR A 104 15.11 -16.61 -9.48
CA THR A 104 16.27 -17.50 -9.56
C THR A 104 17.52 -16.69 -9.87
N VAL A 105 18.66 -17.23 -9.48
CA VAL A 105 19.96 -16.72 -9.90
C VAL A 105 20.46 -17.62 -11.02
N ASP A 106 20.53 -17.05 -12.21
CA ASP A 106 21.09 -17.69 -13.40
C ASP A 106 22.61 -17.71 -13.28
N SER A 107 23.19 -18.90 -13.37
CA SER A 107 24.63 -19.09 -13.35
C SER A 107 25.01 -20.13 -14.39
N CYS A 108 26.28 -20.10 -14.79
CA CYS A 108 26.81 -21.08 -15.71
C CYS A 108 28.15 -21.62 -15.20
N ASP A 109 28.23 -22.93 -15.08
CA ASP A 109 29.46 -23.64 -14.80
C ASP A 109 30.01 -24.26 -16.10
N PRO A 110 31.28 -24.03 -16.46
CA PRO A 110 31.84 -24.55 -17.72
C PRO A 110 31.75 -26.07 -17.90
N GLN A 111 31.60 -26.85 -16.82
CA GLN A 111 31.53 -28.32 -16.86
C GLN A 111 30.12 -28.88 -16.69
N SER A 112 29.25 -28.26 -15.88
CA SER A 112 27.86 -28.69 -15.68
C SER A 112 26.82 -27.92 -16.51
N GLY A 113 27.20 -26.80 -17.12
CA GLY A 113 26.35 -25.96 -17.95
C GLY A 113 25.51 -24.97 -17.14
N CYS A 114 24.33 -24.62 -17.67
CA CYS A 114 23.45 -23.66 -17.02
C CYS A 114 22.81 -24.22 -15.75
N GLU A 115 22.91 -23.45 -14.67
CA GLU A 115 22.33 -23.75 -13.36
C GLU A 115 21.52 -22.54 -12.86
N ASN A 116 20.27 -22.79 -12.50
CA ASN A 116 19.36 -21.79 -11.95
C ASN A 116 19.05 -22.16 -10.51
N THR A 117 19.55 -21.36 -9.56
CA THR A 117 19.44 -21.69 -8.13
C THR A 117 18.58 -20.69 -7.37
N ILE A 118 17.93 -21.17 -6.31
CA ILE A 118 17.20 -20.32 -5.36
C ILE A 118 18.24 -19.66 -4.46
N GLY A 119 18.71 -18.48 -4.83
CA GLY A 119 19.71 -17.73 -4.05
C GLY A 119 19.09 -16.97 -2.86
N ASP A 120 19.79 -16.90 -1.73
CA ASP A 120 19.40 -16.12 -0.53
C ASP A 120 19.10 -14.63 -0.80
N ALA A 121 19.55 -14.07 -1.93
CA ALA A 121 19.26 -12.70 -2.34
C ALA A 121 17.84 -12.50 -2.92
N THR A 122 17.09 -13.58 -3.15
CA THR A 122 15.77 -13.51 -3.81
C THR A 122 14.61 -13.55 -2.83
N ASN A 123 14.69 -14.24 -1.69
CA ASN A 123 13.56 -14.25 -0.74
C ASN A 123 13.23 -12.85 -0.19
N GLY A 124 12.07 -12.32 -0.58
CA GLY A 124 11.61 -10.97 -0.26
C GLY A 124 12.04 -9.88 -1.25
N ALA A 125 12.81 -10.20 -2.29
CA ALA A 125 13.10 -9.27 -3.38
C ALA A 125 11.85 -9.03 -4.24
N PHE A 126 11.68 -7.80 -4.70
CA PHE A 126 10.60 -7.47 -5.63
C PHE A 126 10.81 -8.16 -6.98
N CYS A 127 9.76 -8.77 -7.49
CA CYS A 127 9.70 -9.37 -8.82
C CYS A 127 8.47 -8.86 -9.56
N SER A 128 8.52 -8.89 -10.89
CA SER A 128 7.36 -8.54 -11.71
C SER A 128 6.59 -9.82 -12.04
N LEU A 129 5.31 -9.87 -11.68
CA LEU A 129 4.41 -10.88 -12.21
C LEU A 129 4.10 -10.55 -13.66
N THR A 130 4.17 -11.54 -14.55
CA THR A 130 3.80 -11.41 -15.96
C THR A 130 2.30 -11.54 -16.21
N ASN A 131 1.46 -11.56 -15.16
CA ASN A 131 0.02 -11.67 -15.27
C ASN A 131 -0.68 -10.31 -15.49
N ALA A 132 -1.94 -10.36 -15.95
CA ALA A 132 -2.72 -9.19 -16.33
C ALA A 132 -2.96 -8.18 -15.19
N CYS A 133 -2.72 -8.57 -13.92
CA CYS A 133 -2.85 -7.71 -12.76
C CYS A 133 -1.56 -6.97 -12.37
N GLY A 134 -0.48 -7.07 -13.16
CA GLY A 134 0.68 -6.14 -13.16
C GLY A 134 1.25 -5.77 -11.79
N GLY A 135 1.14 -6.64 -10.78
CA GLY A 135 1.56 -6.36 -9.42
C GLY A 135 3.04 -6.64 -9.23
N LEU A 136 3.68 -5.81 -8.41
CA LEU A 136 4.96 -6.16 -7.80
C LEU A 136 4.72 -7.38 -6.90
N GLY A 137 5.32 -8.50 -7.26
CA GLY A 137 5.40 -9.68 -6.41
C GLY A 137 6.64 -9.63 -5.52
N VAL A 138 6.69 -10.56 -4.57
CA VAL A 138 7.89 -10.87 -3.80
C VAL A 138 8.29 -12.30 -4.07
N CYS A 139 9.58 -12.51 -4.28
CA CYS A 139 10.13 -13.83 -4.47
C CYS A 139 10.06 -14.62 -3.16
N ASN A 140 9.51 -15.84 -3.22
CA ASN A 140 9.42 -16.78 -2.12
C ASN A 140 9.79 -18.17 -2.63
N ASN A 141 10.93 -18.68 -2.15
CA ASN A 141 11.51 -19.98 -2.47
C ASN A 141 11.60 -20.24 -3.98
N GLY A 142 12.12 -19.27 -4.73
CA GLY A 142 12.30 -19.35 -6.18
C GLY A 142 11.06 -19.03 -7.02
N VAL A 143 9.94 -18.66 -6.38
CA VAL A 143 8.67 -18.34 -7.05
C VAL A 143 8.30 -16.89 -6.79
N CYS A 144 7.95 -16.14 -7.83
CA CYS A 144 7.37 -14.81 -7.67
C CYS A 144 5.94 -14.94 -7.16
N THR A 145 5.69 -14.54 -5.91
CA THR A 145 4.36 -14.59 -5.29
C THR A 145 3.77 -13.19 -5.23
N SER A 146 2.46 -13.04 -5.45
CA SER A 146 1.81 -11.74 -5.32
C SER A 146 1.88 -11.25 -3.87
N GLN A 147 2.35 -10.02 -3.67
CA GLN A 147 2.07 -9.31 -2.43
C GLN A 147 0.65 -8.76 -2.61
N GLY A 148 -0.33 -9.32 -1.87
CA GLY A 148 -1.77 -9.27 -2.15
C GLY A 148 -2.32 -7.95 -2.71
N ASP A 149 -3.29 -8.08 -3.64
CA ASP A 149 -4.18 -7.11 -4.30
C ASP A 149 -3.74 -5.64 -4.51
N ALA A 150 -2.48 -5.30 -4.30
CA ALA A 150 -1.93 -3.95 -4.45
C ALA A 150 -1.98 -3.44 -5.90
N GLY A 151 -2.35 -4.30 -6.86
CA GLY A 151 -2.58 -3.94 -8.26
C GLY A 151 -4.04 -3.62 -8.62
N CYS A 152 -5.02 -3.99 -7.80
CA CYS A 152 -6.45 -3.86 -8.13
C CYS A 152 -7.22 -2.85 -7.27
N GLU A 153 -6.58 -2.26 -6.27
CA GLU A 153 -7.16 -1.23 -5.41
C GLU A 153 -7.56 0.04 -6.18
N ASP A 154 -8.86 0.27 -6.34
CA ASP A 154 -9.41 1.46 -7.00
C ASP A 154 -9.76 2.60 -6.01
N ASN A 155 -9.56 2.37 -4.71
CA ASN A 155 -9.91 3.25 -3.60
C ASN A 155 -11.42 3.57 -3.51
N ASN A 156 -12.28 2.74 -4.07
CA ASN A 156 -13.72 2.84 -3.93
C ASN A 156 -14.21 1.91 -2.80
N PRO A 157 -14.72 2.45 -1.67
CA PRO A 157 -15.23 1.61 -0.58
C PRO A 157 -16.44 0.75 -0.97
N CYS A 158 -17.06 1.04 -2.12
CA CYS A 158 -18.23 0.33 -2.64
C CYS A 158 -17.92 -0.79 -3.63
N THR A 159 -16.67 -1.16 -3.77
CA THR A 159 -16.24 -2.34 -4.53
C THR A 159 -15.37 -3.25 -3.67
N ASP A 160 -15.53 -4.55 -3.90
CA ASP A 160 -14.58 -5.57 -3.44
C ASP A 160 -13.62 -5.84 -4.60
N ASP A 161 -12.34 -5.56 -4.39
CA ASP A 161 -11.33 -5.65 -5.43
C ASP A 161 -10.70 -7.05 -5.46
N GLU A 162 -10.78 -7.72 -6.61
CA GLU A 162 -10.26 -9.07 -6.80
C GLU A 162 -9.42 -9.12 -8.08
N CYS A 163 -8.19 -9.62 -7.98
CA CYS A 163 -7.44 -10.04 -9.16
C CYS A 163 -7.85 -11.45 -9.60
N GLN A 164 -8.42 -11.57 -10.79
CA GLN A 164 -8.76 -12.86 -11.40
C GLN A 164 -7.78 -13.21 -12.54
N ASP A 165 -7.24 -14.43 -12.51
CA ASP A 165 -6.19 -14.90 -13.43
C ASP A 165 -6.52 -14.72 -14.93
N ASP A 166 -7.79 -14.82 -15.30
CA ASP A 166 -8.26 -14.74 -16.70
C ASP A 166 -8.90 -13.38 -17.07
N ALA A 167 -9.32 -12.59 -16.08
CA ALA A 167 -10.09 -11.36 -16.29
C ALA A 167 -9.31 -10.08 -15.92
N GLY A 168 -8.18 -10.20 -15.23
CA GLY A 168 -7.44 -9.07 -14.69
C GLY A 168 -8.08 -8.53 -13.42
N CYS A 169 -7.94 -7.22 -13.16
CA CYS A 169 -8.59 -6.60 -12.01
C CYS A 169 -10.11 -6.51 -12.22
N VAL A 170 -10.83 -7.00 -11.21
CA VAL A 170 -12.30 -7.00 -11.18
C VAL A 170 -12.74 -6.34 -9.89
N ASN A 171 -13.51 -5.26 -10.01
CA ASN A 171 -14.02 -4.48 -8.87
C ASN A 171 -15.52 -4.78 -8.76
N VAL A 172 -15.90 -5.64 -7.81
CA VAL A 172 -17.28 -6.14 -7.69
C VAL A 172 -18.08 -5.22 -6.77
N PRO A 173 -19.19 -4.61 -7.23
CA PRO A 173 -20.03 -3.78 -6.37
C PRO A 173 -20.49 -4.49 -5.10
N ASN A 174 -20.25 -3.88 -3.94
CA ASN A 174 -20.71 -4.38 -2.65
C ASN A 174 -21.88 -3.55 -2.10
N VAL A 175 -22.39 -3.95 -0.92
CA VAL A 175 -23.50 -3.29 -0.21
C VAL A 175 -23.11 -2.91 1.24
N GLN A 176 -21.82 -2.63 1.44
CA GLN A 176 -21.29 -2.23 2.75
C GLN A 176 -21.65 -0.79 3.09
N LEU A 177 -21.40 -0.40 4.35
CA LEU A 177 -21.44 0.99 4.76
C LEU A 177 -20.30 1.77 4.09
N CYS A 178 -20.56 3.02 3.75
CA CYS A 178 -19.58 3.93 3.14
C CYS A 178 -19.79 5.37 3.65
N ASP A 179 -19.08 6.33 3.08
CA ASP A 179 -19.26 7.77 3.31
C ASP A 179 -19.31 8.45 1.93
N ASP A 180 -20.44 9.08 1.58
CA ASP A 180 -20.62 9.74 0.28
C ASP A 180 -20.03 11.17 0.25
N GLY A 181 -19.49 11.63 1.38
CA GLY A 181 -18.91 12.95 1.57
C GLY A 181 -19.94 14.08 1.68
N ASP A 182 -21.24 13.78 1.61
CA ASP A 182 -22.32 14.74 1.81
C ASP A 182 -22.77 14.70 3.27
N SER A 183 -22.39 15.71 4.05
CA SER A 183 -22.79 15.81 5.45
C SER A 183 -24.30 15.97 5.67
N CYS A 184 -25.10 16.13 4.61
CA CYS A 184 -26.56 16.21 4.67
C CYS A 184 -27.27 14.84 4.46
N THR A 185 -26.52 13.78 4.18
CA THR A 185 -27.03 12.42 4.06
C THR A 185 -26.67 11.61 5.31
N THR A 186 -27.49 10.60 5.64
CA THR A 186 -27.17 9.66 6.71
C THR A 186 -27.48 8.24 6.25
N GLY A 187 -26.82 7.27 6.89
CA GLY A 187 -27.02 5.85 6.57
C GLY A 187 -26.48 5.45 5.20
N ASP A 188 -25.33 6.01 4.85
CA ASP A 188 -24.63 5.79 3.58
C ASP A 188 -24.31 4.32 3.35
N ILE A 189 -24.86 3.78 2.26
CA ILE A 189 -24.72 2.38 1.88
C ILE A 189 -24.34 2.32 0.41
N CYS A 190 -23.43 1.41 0.10
CA CYS A 190 -23.03 1.11 -1.26
C CYS A 190 -24.17 0.51 -2.07
N ASN A 191 -24.39 1.06 -3.26
CA ASN A 191 -25.34 0.53 -4.22
C ASN A 191 -24.74 0.61 -5.63
N ALA A 192 -24.56 -0.55 -6.26
CA ALA A 192 -24.00 -0.66 -7.60
C ALA A 192 -22.66 0.09 -7.79
N GLY A 193 -21.81 0.08 -6.77
CA GLY A 193 -20.47 0.68 -6.81
C GLY A 193 -20.44 2.18 -6.51
N GLN A 194 -21.57 2.77 -6.13
CA GLN A 194 -21.66 4.16 -5.68
C GLN A 194 -22.05 4.23 -4.21
N CYS A 195 -21.40 5.12 -3.48
CA CYS A 195 -21.82 5.47 -2.14
C CYS A 195 -22.91 6.54 -2.20
N SER A 196 -24.02 6.31 -1.51
CA SER A 196 -25.08 7.31 -1.36
C SER A 196 -25.84 7.09 -0.06
N GLY A 197 -26.08 8.15 0.69
CA GLY A 197 -26.96 8.15 1.84
C GLY A 197 -28.38 8.60 1.55
N VAL A 198 -29.21 8.55 2.58
CA VAL A 198 -30.59 9.04 2.53
C VAL A 198 -30.59 10.49 2.97
N ALA A 199 -31.08 11.39 2.10
CA ALA A 199 -31.35 12.77 2.48
C ALA A 199 -32.51 12.78 3.50
N GLU A 200 -32.18 12.89 4.79
CA GLU A 200 -33.16 12.97 5.87
C GLU A 200 -33.94 14.29 5.75
N GLY A 201 -35.14 14.20 5.18
CA GLY A 201 -36.09 15.30 5.14
C GLY A 201 -36.81 15.49 6.48
N ILE A 202 -36.10 15.67 7.60
CA ILE A 202 -36.66 16.01 8.92
C ILE A 202 -35.60 16.84 9.69
N SER A 203 -36.00 18.04 10.15
CA SER A 203 -35.41 18.79 11.27
C SER A 203 -33.88 18.74 11.44
N ILE A 204 -33.15 19.74 10.94
CA ILE A 204 -31.75 19.96 11.36
C ILE A 204 -31.78 20.38 12.84
N ASN A 205 -31.59 19.39 13.72
CA ASN A 205 -31.30 19.57 15.12
C ASN A 205 -29.78 19.57 15.24
N CYS A 206 -29.17 20.75 15.42
CA CYS A 206 -27.71 20.90 15.49
C CYS A 206 -27.04 20.14 16.66
N ASN A 207 -27.81 19.40 17.49
CA ASN A 207 -27.29 18.61 18.59
C ASN A 207 -26.77 17.20 18.18
N GLN A 208 -27.05 16.72 16.97
CA GLN A 208 -26.53 15.41 16.51
C GLN A 208 -25.13 15.56 15.92
N LYS A 209 -24.11 15.80 16.78
CA LYS A 209 -22.63 15.62 16.65
C LYS A 209 -21.86 15.88 15.32
N ASN A 210 -22.51 16.13 14.18
CA ASN A 210 -21.92 16.19 12.85
C ASN A 210 -22.09 17.55 12.17
N SER A 211 -22.60 18.57 12.88
CA SER A 211 -22.86 19.90 12.30
C SER A 211 -22.48 21.07 13.21
N ILE A 212 -21.58 20.84 14.17
CA ILE A 212 -20.94 21.87 15.00
C ILE A 212 -19.43 21.89 14.69
N ASP A 213 -18.85 23.06 14.49
CA ASP A 213 -17.39 23.19 14.34
C ASP A 213 -16.67 23.01 15.70
N SER A 214 -15.33 23.09 15.67
CA SER A 214 -14.50 22.94 16.87
C SER A 214 -14.72 24.01 17.96
N GLU A 215 -15.53 25.04 17.66
CA GLU A 215 -15.87 26.16 18.55
C GLU A 215 -17.34 26.09 19.03
N GLY A 216 -18.11 25.10 18.56
CA GLY A 216 -19.51 24.89 18.93
C GLY A 216 -20.51 25.66 18.08
N GLU A 217 -20.13 26.10 16.87
CA GLU A 217 -20.99 26.90 15.98
C GLU A 217 -21.67 26.02 14.89
N CYS A 218 -22.96 26.27 14.59
CA CYS A 218 -23.66 25.60 13.48
C CYS A 218 -23.27 26.22 12.13
N CYS A 219 -22.63 25.46 11.25
CA CYS A 219 -22.21 25.92 9.92
C CYS A 219 -23.05 25.29 8.79
N CYS A 220 -24.28 25.74 8.53
CA CYS A 220 -24.99 25.39 7.30
C CYS A 220 -26.15 26.33 6.92
N PHE A 221 -26.53 26.34 5.63
CA PHE A 221 -27.71 27.05 5.14
C PHE A 221 -28.99 26.27 5.49
N ALA A 222 -29.63 26.56 6.62
CA ALA A 222 -30.84 25.87 7.05
C ALA A 222 -32.12 26.52 6.51
N LYS A 223 -32.89 25.81 5.67
CA LYS A 223 -34.26 26.21 5.27
C LYS A 223 -35.21 25.96 6.45
N ASP A 224 -36.12 26.88 6.74
CA ASP A 224 -37.08 26.69 7.84
C ASP A 224 -37.96 25.45 7.60
N PRO A 225 -37.96 24.45 8.51
CA PRO A 225 -38.77 23.23 8.39
C PRO A 225 -40.28 23.49 8.36
N THR A 226 -40.74 24.62 8.91
CA THR A 226 -42.15 25.04 8.88
C THR A 226 -42.52 25.86 7.64
N GLY A 227 -41.51 26.31 6.87
CA GLY A 227 -41.69 27.23 5.75
C GLY A 227 -42.17 28.63 6.14
N LYS A 228 -42.17 28.97 7.45
CA LYS A 228 -42.57 30.29 7.96
C LYS A 228 -41.53 31.34 7.59
N TYR A 229 -40.25 31.02 7.78
CA TYR A 229 -39.09 31.85 7.46
C TYR A 229 -38.37 31.34 6.20
N LYS A 230 -37.61 32.20 5.53
CA LYS A 230 -36.77 31.79 4.41
C LYS A 230 -35.61 30.90 4.85
N SER A 231 -35.09 31.14 6.05
CA SER A 231 -34.11 30.28 6.71
C SER A 231 -34.26 30.34 8.22
N ALA A 232 -33.98 29.24 8.90
CA ALA A 232 -33.95 29.20 10.36
C ALA A 232 -33.09 28.04 10.88
N HIS A 233 -32.37 28.28 11.97
CA HIS A 233 -31.62 27.26 12.71
C HIS A 233 -32.37 26.87 13.98
N VAL A 234 -32.38 25.58 14.31
CA VAL A 234 -32.98 25.05 15.54
C VAL A 234 -31.89 24.48 16.44
N LEU A 235 -31.88 24.92 17.69
CA LEU A 235 -31.03 24.40 18.76
C LEU A 235 -31.92 23.69 19.80
N ASP A 236 -31.48 22.51 20.23
CA ASP A 236 -32.02 21.80 21.38
C ASP A 236 -31.18 22.13 22.61
N LEU A 237 -31.80 22.76 23.59
CA LEU A 237 -31.20 23.14 24.87
C LEU A 237 -31.56 22.15 25.99
N GLU A 238 -32.04 20.96 25.62
CA GLU A 238 -32.50 19.85 26.47
C GLU A 238 -33.73 20.20 27.33
N GLN A 239 -33.56 21.07 28.33
CA GLN A 239 -34.66 21.51 29.19
C GLN A 239 -34.35 22.85 29.86
N ILE A 240 -35.00 23.91 29.40
CA ILE A 240 -35.01 25.22 30.05
C ILE A 240 -36.24 25.32 30.94
N VAL A 241 -36.03 25.55 32.24
CA VAL A 241 -37.14 25.76 33.19
C VAL A 241 -37.72 27.17 33.03
N GLN A 242 -38.98 27.35 33.45
CA GLN A 242 -39.69 28.63 33.38
C GLN A 242 -38.87 29.78 34.01
N ASP A 243 -39.04 30.98 33.47
CA ASP A 243 -38.39 32.23 33.91
C ASP A 243 -36.85 32.25 33.80
N THR A 244 -36.24 31.21 33.20
CA THR A 244 -34.80 31.20 32.90
C THR A 244 -34.50 32.12 31.72
N ALA A 245 -33.52 33.01 31.90
CA ALA A 245 -33.00 33.84 30.82
C ALA A 245 -32.09 33.02 29.92
N VAL A 246 -32.27 33.15 28.60
CA VAL A 246 -31.39 32.57 27.58
C VAL A 246 -30.99 33.67 26.62
N GLU A 247 -29.70 33.95 26.50
CA GLU A 247 -29.20 34.90 25.50
C GLU A 247 -28.97 34.17 24.18
N CYS A 248 -29.67 34.61 23.13
CA CYS A 248 -29.55 34.05 21.79
C CYS A 248 -29.06 35.09 20.80
N CYS A 249 -28.05 34.75 20.01
CA CYS A 249 -27.44 35.59 19.01
C CYS A 249 -27.59 34.99 17.62
N LEU A 250 -28.05 35.80 16.66
CA LEU A 250 -28.24 35.43 15.27
C LEU A 250 -27.41 36.33 14.36
N THR A 251 -26.63 35.72 13.47
CA THR A 251 -25.83 36.40 12.44
C THR A 251 -26.47 36.13 11.07
N PRO A 252 -27.05 37.14 10.41
CA PRO A 252 -27.64 36.96 9.08
C PRO A 252 -26.56 36.85 7.98
N GLY A 253 -26.71 35.86 7.09
CA GLY A 253 -25.95 35.64 5.87
C GLY A 253 -26.51 36.42 4.67
N PHE A 254 -25.62 36.92 3.81
CA PHE A 254 -25.87 38.01 2.86
C PHE A 254 -26.69 37.72 1.58
N ASN A 255 -27.50 38.72 1.15
CA ASN A 255 -27.30 39.52 -0.08
C ASN A 255 -28.10 40.86 -0.02
N ILE A 256 -27.64 41.91 -0.71
CA ILE A 256 -28.12 43.31 -0.58
C ILE A 256 -29.64 43.42 -0.75
N GLY A 257 -30.35 43.78 0.33
CA GLY A 257 -31.80 43.96 0.34
C GLY A 257 -32.51 43.63 1.66
N CYS A 258 -31.83 43.02 2.63
CA CYS A 258 -32.40 42.68 3.94
C CYS A 258 -32.97 43.95 4.62
N LYS A 259 -34.29 44.03 4.79
CA LYS A 259 -34.95 45.08 5.57
C LYS A 259 -35.78 44.42 6.65
N ASP A 260 -35.18 43.61 7.52
CA ASP A 260 -35.98 42.64 8.25
C ASP A 260 -35.54 42.38 9.69
N GLN A 261 -36.47 41.71 10.37
CA GLN A 261 -36.41 41.32 11.76
C GLN A 261 -35.78 39.92 11.87
N ALA A 262 -35.01 39.70 12.93
CA ALA A 262 -34.64 38.38 13.41
C ALA A 262 -35.76 37.90 14.33
N TYR A 263 -36.17 36.65 14.17
CA TYR A 263 -37.21 36.03 14.97
C TYR A 263 -36.61 34.94 15.84
N PHE A 264 -36.97 34.98 17.12
CA PHE A 264 -36.57 33.97 18.09
C PHE A 264 -37.83 33.28 18.60
N ASP A 265 -38.00 32.04 18.18
CA ASP A 265 -39.12 31.20 18.59
C ASP A 265 -38.64 30.10 19.54
N VAL A 266 -39.48 29.69 20.48
CA VAL A 266 -39.22 28.53 21.35
C VAL A 266 -40.28 27.46 21.17
N SER A 267 -39.94 26.23 21.54
CA SER A 267 -40.85 25.09 21.49
C SER A 267 -40.53 24.08 22.60
N ILE A 268 -41.57 23.42 23.10
CA ILE A 268 -41.45 22.27 24.00
C ILE A 268 -41.29 20.97 23.20
N ASP A 269 -41.92 20.87 22.03
CA ASP A 269 -42.09 19.62 21.27
C ASP A 269 -41.35 19.62 19.91
N GLY A 270 -40.70 20.74 19.56
CA GLY A 270 -40.03 20.97 18.27
C GLY A 270 -41.00 21.20 17.10
N LYS A 271 -42.31 21.25 17.35
CA LYS A 271 -43.36 21.29 16.32
C LYS A 271 -44.24 22.54 16.46
N SER A 272 -44.57 22.89 17.69
CA SER A 272 -45.41 24.01 18.08
C SER A 272 -44.51 25.13 18.57
N TRP A 273 -44.49 26.25 17.85
CA TRP A 273 -43.51 27.32 18.07
C TRP A 273 -44.19 28.60 18.58
N THR A 274 -43.62 29.17 19.64
CA THR A 274 -44.05 30.44 20.23
C THR A 274 -42.96 31.49 19.98
N ASN A 275 -43.31 32.61 19.35
CA ASN A 275 -42.37 33.72 19.17
C ASN A 275 -42.18 34.46 20.50
N LEU A 276 -40.93 34.55 20.98
CA LEU A 276 -40.58 35.30 22.18
C LEU A 276 -39.98 36.66 21.86
N ALA A 277 -39.24 36.77 20.75
CA ALA A 277 -38.65 38.03 20.36
C ALA A 277 -38.60 38.23 18.85
N THR A 278 -38.66 39.51 18.48
CA THR A 278 -38.54 40.01 17.12
C THR A 278 -37.67 41.26 17.15
N VAL A 279 -36.45 41.16 16.62
CA VAL A 279 -35.43 42.21 16.74
C VAL A 279 -35.05 42.74 15.37
N ALA A 280 -35.03 44.06 15.21
CA ALA A 280 -34.59 44.66 13.94
C ALA A 280 -33.11 44.32 13.67
N THR A 281 -32.83 43.74 12.50
CA THR A 281 -31.44 43.51 12.09
C THR A 281 -30.90 44.70 11.30
N SER A 282 -29.58 44.88 11.32
CA SER A 282 -28.91 45.85 10.47
C SER A 282 -27.80 45.15 9.71
N SER A 283 -27.54 45.57 8.46
CA SER A 283 -26.44 45.02 7.67
C SER A 283 -25.07 45.60 8.08
N ALA A 284 -24.84 45.76 9.39
CA ALA A 284 -23.62 46.37 9.92
C ALA A 284 -22.49 45.33 10.02
N LYS A 285 -21.31 45.74 9.53
CA LYS A 285 -20.03 45.07 9.81
C LYS A 285 -19.29 45.84 10.90
N ASP A 286 -18.51 45.12 11.71
CA ASP A 286 -17.58 45.72 12.64
C ASP A 286 -16.37 46.35 11.92
N SER A 287 -15.45 46.95 12.67
CA SER A 287 -14.24 47.58 12.13
C SER A 287 -13.25 46.59 11.48
N LYS A 288 -13.43 45.28 11.67
CA LYS A 288 -12.63 44.21 11.10
C LYS A 288 -13.32 43.56 9.88
N GLY A 289 -14.53 44.00 9.54
CA GLY A 289 -15.30 43.50 8.41
C GLY A 289 -16.11 42.24 8.69
N ALA A 290 -16.22 41.82 9.97
CA ALA A 290 -17.07 40.73 10.42
C ALA A 290 -18.50 41.22 10.63
N TRP A 291 -19.47 40.31 10.47
CA TRP A 291 -20.88 40.60 10.70
C TRP A 291 -21.18 40.80 12.17
N VAL A 292 -21.89 41.86 12.52
CA VAL A 292 -22.31 42.10 13.90
C VAL A 292 -23.55 41.23 14.19
N PRO A 293 -23.49 40.26 15.13
CA PRO A 293 -24.63 39.45 15.47
C PRO A 293 -25.72 40.28 16.15
N VAL A 294 -26.97 39.88 15.98
CA VAL A 294 -28.11 40.43 16.71
C VAL A 294 -28.44 39.49 17.85
N CYS A 295 -28.26 39.96 19.08
CA CYS A 295 -28.50 39.18 20.28
C CYS A 295 -29.75 39.68 21.01
N GLU A 296 -30.46 38.74 21.64
CA GLU A 296 -31.63 39.03 22.46
C GLU A 296 -31.70 38.08 23.64
N THR A 297 -32.16 38.58 24.79
CA THR A 297 -32.41 37.75 25.96
C THR A 297 -33.85 37.26 25.93
N LEU A 298 -34.02 35.96 25.79
CA LEU A 298 -35.30 35.27 25.76
C LEU A 298 -35.66 34.80 27.16
N GLN A 299 -36.91 35.06 27.55
CA GLN A 299 -37.51 34.54 28.79
C GLN A 299 -38.94 34.11 28.49
N SER A 300 -39.30 32.92 28.97
CA SER A 300 -40.63 32.34 28.83
C SER A 300 -41.20 32.04 30.21
N ASN A 301 -42.49 32.30 30.41
CA ASN A 301 -43.23 31.94 31.62
C ASN A 301 -43.56 30.43 31.67
N GLU A 302 -43.25 29.70 30.60
CA GLU A 302 -43.29 28.24 30.51
C GLU A 302 -41.89 27.72 30.17
N GLY A 303 -41.54 26.52 30.62
CA GLY A 303 -40.29 25.88 30.20
C GLY A 303 -40.31 25.53 28.70
N PHE A 304 -39.14 25.42 28.08
CA PHE A 304 -39.00 25.04 26.68
C PHE A 304 -37.74 24.21 26.47
N GLN A 305 -37.68 23.45 25.38
CA GLN A 305 -36.53 22.61 25.03
C GLN A 305 -35.80 23.16 23.80
N PHE A 306 -36.55 23.57 22.79
CA PHE A 306 -36.00 24.01 21.52
C PHE A 306 -36.08 25.51 21.37
N VAL A 307 -35.07 26.09 20.74
CA VAL A 307 -35.05 27.49 20.31
C VAL A 307 -34.68 27.56 18.83
N ARG A 308 -35.38 28.41 18.10
CA ARG A 308 -35.17 28.64 16.68
C ARG A 308 -34.89 30.10 16.39
N GLY A 309 -33.80 30.37 15.70
CA GLY A 309 -33.44 31.68 15.16
C GLY A 309 -33.70 31.75 13.67
N GLY A 310 -34.63 32.59 13.24
CA GLY A 310 -35.09 32.68 11.85
C GLY A 310 -35.00 34.08 11.25
N ASN A 311 -34.98 34.15 9.91
CA ASN A 311 -35.11 35.38 9.15
C ASN A 311 -36.00 35.17 7.91
N ASP A 312 -36.94 36.10 7.69
CA ASP A 312 -37.94 36.00 6.61
C ASP A 312 -37.36 36.24 5.21
N ASN A 313 -36.29 37.02 5.08
CA ASN A 313 -35.87 37.56 3.79
C ASN A 313 -34.40 37.27 3.46
N CYS A 314 -33.61 36.82 4.43
CA CYS A 314 -32.19 36.52 4.29
C CYS A 314 -31.85 35.16 4.89
N TYR A 315 -30.71 34.60 4.49
CA TYR A 315 -30.21 33.35 5.05
C TYR A 315 -29.62 33.61 6.43
N VAL A 316 -29.66 32.64 7.34
CA VAL A 316 -28.99 32.72 8.63
C VAL A 316 -27.67 31.96 8.52
N ASP A 317 -26.57 32.64 8.84
CA ASP A 317 -25.20 32.11 8.73
C ASP A 317 -24.82 31.41 10.03
N HIS A 318 -24.88 32.11 11.17
CA HIS A 318 -24.64 31.56 12.51
C HIS A 318 -25.81 31.84 13.46
N PHE A 319 -26.13 30.86 14.31
CA PHE A 319 -27.09 30.99 15.40
C PHE A 319 -26.56 30.28 16.65
N LYS A 320 -26.56 30.98 17.79
CA LYS A 320 -26.10 30.44 19.08
C LYS A 320 -26.99 30.91 20.21
N CYS A 321 -27.12 30.08 21.23
CA CYS A 321 -27.81 30.43 22.47
C CYS A 321 -26.97 29.98 23.67
N SER A 322 -26.96 30.79 24.71
CA SER A 322 -26.27 30.52 25.96
C SER A 322 -27.15 30.95 27.13
N VAL A 323 -27.18 30.14 28.18
CA VAL A 323 -27.85 30.51 29.43
C VAL A 323 -26.87 31.39 30.24
N PRO A 324 -27.09 32.70 30.36
CA PRO A 324 -26.22 33.54 31.19
C PRO A 324 -26.27 33.06 32.64
N CYS A 325 -25.11 32.67 33.18
CA CYS A 325 -24.99 32.47 34.63
C CYS A 325 -25.39 33.77 35.33
N GLY A 326 -26.44 33.75 36.16
CA GLY A 326 -26.80 34.90 36.99
C GLY A 326 -25.64 35.33 37.89
N ALA A 327 -25.79 36.46 38.59
CA ALA A 327 -24.77 37.03 39.50
C ALA A 327 -24.30 36.09 40.66
N GLY A 328 -24.81 34.86 40.74
CA GLY A 328 -24.38 33.79 41.64
C GLY A 328 -23.47 32.71 40.99
N GLY A 329 -23.12 32.82 39.70
CA GLY A 329 -22.39 31.79 38.97
C GLY A 329 -23.28 30.61 38.59
N CYS A 330 -22.89 29.88 37.54
CA CYS A 330 -23.47 28.56 37.27
C CYS A 330 -22.92 27.62 38.33
N SER A 331 -23.69 27.34 39.38
CA SER A 331 -23.45 26.14 40.16
C SER A 331 -23.87 24.98 39.27
N ASP A 332 -22.96 24.05 39.01
CA ASP A 332 -23.35 22.67 38.68
C ASP A 332 -24.57 22.33 39.55
N ALA A 333 -25.63 21.78 38.94
CA ALA A 333 -26.79 21.34 39.70
C ALA A 333 -26.29 20.59 40.95
N GLU A 334 -26.78 20.96 42.14
CA GLU A 334 -26.40 20.24 43.36
C GLU A 334 -26.55 18.74 43.07
N PRO A 335 -25.53 17.92 43.37
CA PRO A 335 -25.58 16.50 43.08
C PRO A 335 -26.90 15.95 43.59
N ALA A 336 -27.65 15.25 42.72
CA ALA A 336 -28.90 14.64 43.12
C ALA A 336 -28.64 13.76 44.35
N ASP A 337 -29.32 14.05 45.46
CA ASP A 337 -29.29 13.22 46.65
C ASP A 337 -30.02 11.91 46.31
N CYS A 338 -29.23 10.89 46.02
CA CYS A 338 -29.72 9.59 45.60
C CYS A 338 -29.93 8.63 46.77
N ASP A 339 -29.84 9.09 48.03
CA ASP A 339 -30.16 8.28 49.20
C ASP A 339 -31.67 7.99 49.26
N ASP A 340 -32.08 6.74 49.01
CA ASP A 340 -33.48 6.32 49.11
C ASP A 340 -33.90 5.96 50.55
N GLY A 341 -32.98 6.12 51.51
CA GLY A 341 -33.18 5.81 52.92
C GLY A 341 -33.22 4.32 53.23
N ASN A 342 -32.87 3.45 52.28
CA ASN A 342 -32.88 2.01 52.45
C ASN A 342 -31.45 1.45 52.53
N GLU A 343 -31.05 1.04 53.72
CA GLU A 343 -29.70 0.49 54.01
C GLU A 343 -29.37 -0.81 53.22
N CYS A 344 -30.33 -1.38 52.49
CA CYS A 344 -30.17 -2.60 51.70
C CYS A 344 -30.01 -2.37 50.19
N THR A 345 -30.02 -1.12 49.71
CA THR A 345 -29.82 -0.76 48.31
C THR A 345 -28.50 0.00 48.14
N ALA A 346 -27.82 -0.26 47.01
CA ALA A 346 -26.68 0.55 46.60
C ALA A 346 -27.19 1.72 45.75
N ASP A 347 -27.07 2.91 46.30
CA ASP A 347 -27.49 4.14 45.64
C ASP A 347 -26.36 4.69 44.80
N SER A 348 -26.61 4.91 43.51
CA SER A 348 -25.63 5.50 42.62
C SER A 348 -26.24 6.48 41.63
N CYS A 349 -25.50 7.55 41.33
CA CYS A 349 -25.89 8.57 40.36
C CYS A 349 -25.20 8.30 39.02
N ASN A 350 -25.98 8.16 37.95
CA ASN A 350 -25.45 8.03 36.61
C ASN A 350 -24.88 9.40 36.15
N THR A 351 -23.57 9.49 35.99
CA THR A 351 -22.86 10.75 35.68
C THR A 351 -23.11 11.30 34.27
N GLU A 352 -23.71 10.51 33.37
CA GLU A 352 -24.02 10.89 31.99
C GLU A 352 -25.46 11.37 31.82
N THR A 353 -26.38 10.93 32.70
CA THR A 353 -27.83 11.23 32.61
C THR A 353 -28.41 11.95 33.83
N GLY A 354 -27.65 12.07 34.92
CA GLY A 354 -28.08 12.71 36.17
C GLY A 354 -29.17 11.96 36.95
N LYS A 355 -29.49 10.71 36.58
CA LYS A 355 -30.54 9.91 37.23
C LYS A 355 -29.98 9.04 38.37
N CYS A 356 -30.73 8.96 39.45
CA CYS A 356 -30.47 8.03 40.55
C CYS A 356 -30.85 6.59 40.15
N THR A 357 -30.03 5.64 40.59
CA THR A 357 -30.25 4.20 40.47
C THR A 357 -30.09 3.57 41.84
N HIS A 358 -30.99 2.63 42.16
CA HIS A 358 -31.03 1.92 43.44
C HIS A 358 -31.06 0.43 43.12
N GLU A 359 -29.91 -0.25 43.25
CA GLU A 359 -29.82 -1.68 42.98
C GLU A 359 -29.72 -2.47 44.29
N ALA A 360 -30.48 -3.55 44.39
CA ALA A 360 -30.27 -4.52 45.45
C ALA A 360 -28.98 -5.30 45.16
N PRO A 361 -28.11 -5.55 46.16
CA PRO A 361 -26.94 -6.38 45.97
C PRO A 361 -27.36 -7.78 45.51
N ASP A 362 -26.72 -8.25 44.43
CA ASP A 362 -26.95 -9.57 43.83
C ASP A 362 -26.75 -10.68 44.90
N PRO A 363 -27.71 -11.61 45.11
CA PRO A 363 -27.61 -12.62 46.17
C PRO A 363 -26.60 -13.76 45.93
N ASP A 364 -25.67 -13.65 44.98
CA ASP A 364 -24.63 -14.67 44.68
C ASP A 364 -23.20 -14.24 45.05
#